data_AF-A0A0F9WFY2-F1
#
_entry.id   AF-A0A0F9WFY2-F1
#
_cell.length_a   1.000
_cell.length_b   1.000
_cell.length_c   1.000
_cell.angle_alpha   90.00
_cell.angle_beta   90.00
_cell.angle_gamma   90.00
#
_symmetry.space_group_name_H-M   'P 1'
#
loop_
_entity.id
_entity.type
_entity.pdbx_description
1 polymer ?
#
loop_
_entity_poly.entity_id
_entity_poly.type
_entity_poly.pdbx_seq_one_letter_code
_entity_poly.pdbx_strand_id
1 'polypeptide(L)'
;MKFILCLSLIYCSSPLQTPIFKKKNNKFTAELPFSRGVDVKSYEIMVGSLSAKETDFTTLDKKRDQHGIRESIKVRLDAIKNKDDSHLYAISVEELIGKKSKKWYSETFRFDSRKKQWVLSRTYEEDPWYIKHKMYVIGASSVCAVGLVGFILASYLKKKNEESDL
;
A
#
# COMPACT_ATOMS: atom_id res chain seq x y z
N MET A 1 -34.54 -17.44 10.83
CA MET A 1 -34.06 -16.05 10.97
C MET A 1 -32.53 -16.00 11.06
N LYS A 2 -31.80 -15.99 9.94
CA LYS A 2 -30.34 -15.71 9.90
C LYS A 2 -29.95 -15.16 8.53
N PHE A 3 -30.35 -13.93 8.21
CA PHE A 3 -29.96 -13.23 6.96
C PHE A 3 -29.72 -11.72 7.17
N ILE A 4 -29.36 -11.30 8.40
CA ILE A 4 -29.14 -9.88 8.73
C ILE A 4 -27.72 -9.68 9.30
N LEU A 5 -26.71 -10.36 8.74
CA LEU A 5 -25.30 -10.09 9.10
C LEU A 5 -24.41 -9.68 7.93
N CYS A 6 -24.89 -9.74 6.67
CA CYS A 6 -24.07 -9.35 5.51
C CYS A 6 -24.31 -7.91 5.04
N LEU A 7 -25.36 -7.21 5.49
CA LEU A 7 -25.66 -5.85 5.00
C LEU A 7 -24.87 -4.72 5.69
N SER A 8 -24.23 -4.97 6.83
CA SER A 8 -23.47 -3.94 7.57
C SER A 8 -22.03 -3.76 7.08
N LEU A 9 -21.49 -4.66 6.25
CA LEU A 9 -20.13 -4.56 5.69
C LEU A 9 -20.04 -3.70 4.41
N ILE A 10 -21.17 -3.35 3.79
CA ILE A 10 -21.19 -2.58 2.54
C ILE A 10 -21.13 -1.05 2.84
N TYR A 11 -21.31 -0.66 4.09
CA TYR A 11 -21.51 0.74 4.49
C TYR A 11 -20.26 1.44 5.06
N CYS A 12 -19.04 1.13 4.60
CA CYS A 12 -17.88 2.03 4.81
C CYS A 12 -16.61 1.70 4.01
N SER A 13 -16.70 0.99 2.88
CA SER A 13 -15.51 0.79 2.05
C SER A 13 -15.17 2.09 1.34
N SER A 14 -14.14 2.80 1.83
CA SER A 14 -13.55 3.93 1.10
C SER A 14 -13.32 3.53 -0.36
N PRO A 15 -13.69 4.36 -1.35
CA PRO A 15 -13.41 4.05 -2.74
C PRO A 15 -11.91 4.13 -3.03
N LEU A 16 -11.12 4.73 -2.15
CA LEU A 16 -9.66 4.79 -2.25
C LEU A 16 -9.03 3.46 -1.88
N GLN A 17 -8.20 2.94 -2.78
CA GLN A 17 -7.33 1.81 -2.52
C GLN A 17 -5.96 2.26 -1.98
N THR A 18 -5.14 1.28 -1.60
CA THR A 18 -3.76 1.49 -1.15
C THR A 18 -2.95 2.28 -2.18
N PRO A 19 -2.28 3.38 -1.78
CA PRO A 19 -1.46 4.17 -2.71
C PRO A 19 -0.23 3.38 -3.19
N ILE A 20 0.08 3.52 -4.47
CA ILE A 20 1.21 2.89 -5.14
C ILE A 20 2.29 3.95 -5.41
N PHE A 21 3.45 3.79 -4.79
CA PHE A 21 4.55 4.75 -4.94
C PHE A 21 5.45 4.38 -6.12
N LYS A 22 5.72 5.36 -6.98
CA LYS A 22 6.62 5.24 -8.14
C LYS A 22 7.66 6.37 -8.11
N LYS A 23 8.90 6.03 -8.44
CA LYS A 23 10.01 6.99 -8.61
C LYS A 23 10.54 6.89 -10.03
N LYS A 24 10.51 8.01 -10.78
CA LYS A 24 11.08 8.10 -12.14
C LYS A 24 11.84 9.40 -12.28
N ASN A 25 13.09 9.36 -12.73
CA ASN A 25 13.94 10.54 -12.94
C ASN A 25 13.97 11.48 -11.71
N ASN A 26 14.14 10.90 -10.52
CA ASN A 26 14.14 11.58 -9.22
C ASN A 26 12.81 12.29 -8.83
N LYS A 27 11.74 12.07 -9.59
CA LYS A 27 10.39 12.56 -9.28
C LYS A 27 9.58 11.46 -8.61
N PHE A 28 8.92 11.79 -7.51
CA PHE A 28 8.08 10.87 -6.76
C PHE A 28 6.61 11.10 -7.06
N THR A 29 5.92 10.01 -7.38
CA THR A 29 4.48 10.02 -7.62
C THR A 29 3.80 8.93 -6.82
N ALA A 30 2.68 9.26 -6.19
CA ALA A 30 1.72 8.30 -5.68
C ALA A 30 0.60 8.14 -6.71
N GLU A 31 0.30 6.91 -7.07
CA GLU A 31 -0.90 6.56 -7.81
C GLU A 31 -1.92 6.05 -6.80
N LEU A 32 -3.10 6.67 -6.77
CA LEU A 32 -4.20 6.28 -5.90
C LEU A 32 -5.29 5.68 -6.78
N PRO A 33 -5.38 4.34 -6.84
CA PRO A 33 -6.46 3.67 -7.54
C PRO A 33 -7.77 3.80 -6.75
N PHE A 34 -8.86 3.81 -7.49
CA PHE A 34 -10.20 3.71 -6.94
C PHE A 34 -10.78 2.31 -7.16
N SER A 35 -11.62 1.83 -6.25
CA SER A 35 -12.36 0.56 -6.42
C SER A 35 -13.49 0.64 -7.44
N ARG A 36 -13.87 1.85 -7.84
CA ARG A 36 -14.90 2.17 -8.83
C ARG A 36 -14.58 3.51 -9.49
N GLY A 37 -15.25 3.85 -10.58
CA GLY A 37 -15.17 5.21 -11.13
C GLY A 37 -15.64 6.25 -10.10
N VAL A 38 -14.78 7.21 -9.78
CA VAL A 38 -15.04 8.30 -8.82
C VAL A 38 -14.99 9.63 -9.55
N ASP A 39 -16.01 10.47 -9.40
CA ASP A 39 -15.98 11.85 -9.90
C ASP A 39 -15.16 12.72 -8.93
N VAL A 40 -13.91 12.99 -9.31
CA VAL A 40 -12.96 13.66 -8.42
C VAL A 40 -13.10 15.16 -8.59
N LYS A 41 -13.47 15.87 -7.51
CA LYS A 41 -13.50 17.34 -7.50
C LYS A 41 -12.13 17.93 -7.18
N SER A 42 -11.48 17.42 -6.14
CA SER A 42 -10.16 17.91 -5.71
C SER A 42 -9.38 16.83 -4.98
N TYR A 43 -8.07 17.02 -4.84
CA TYR A 43 -7.25 16.24 -3.91
C TYR A 43 -6.26 17.13 -3.18
N GLU A 44 -5.86 16.67 -2.00
CA GLU A 44 -4.93 17.37 -1.11
C GLU A 44 -3.89 16.40 -0.57
N ILE A 45 -2.64 16.84 -0.54
CA ILE A 45 -1.57 16.20 0.23
C ILE A 45 -1.61 16.82 1.62
N MET A 46 -1.63 16.00 2.65
CA MET A 46 -1.71 16.45 4.04
C MET A 46 -0.58 15.82 4.86
N VAL A 47 -0.21 16.48 5.96
CA VAL A 47 0.82 16.04 6.90
C VAL A 47 0.33 16.13 8.34
N GLY A 48 0.71 15.17 9.18
CA GLY A 48 0.43 15.17 10.61
C GLY A 48 1.57 14.55 11.41
N SER A 49 1.52 14.71 12.73
CA SER A 49 2.39 13.97 13.65
C SER A 49 2.05 12.48 13.65
N LEU A 50 2.95 11.64 14.15
CA LEU A 50 2.79 10.17 14.12
C LEU A 50 1.58 9.61 14.86
N SER A 51 1.09 10.35 15.85
CA SER A 51 -0.10 10.01 16.63
C SER A 51 -1.34 10.80 16.22
N ALA A 52 -1.26 11.65 15.20
CA ALA A 52 -2.39 12.44 14.74
C ALA A 52 -3.40 11.56 13.97
N LYS A 53 -4.68 11.87 14.10
CA LYS A 53 -5.71 11.31 13.21
C LYS A 53 -5.70 12.09 11.90
N GLU A 54 -6.20 11.49 10.82
CA GLU A 54 -6.21 12.12 9.49
C GLU A 54 -6.98 13.46 9.47
N THR A 55 -7.92 13.65 10.41
CA THR A 55 -8.67 14.90 10.61
C THR A 55 -7.81 16.05 11.14
N ASP A 56 -6.71 15.73 11.82
CA ASP A 56 -5.82 16.69 12.46
C ASP A 56 -4.64 17.05 11.55
N PHE A 57 -4.61 16.51 10.32
CA PHE A 57 -3.53 16.76 9.39
C PHE A 57 -3.67 18.14 8.77
N THR A 58 -2.53 18.79 8.56
CA THR A 58 -2.42 20.07 7.87
C THR A 58 -2.24 19.85 6.37
N THR A 59 -2.98 20.57 5.54
CA THR A 59 -2.83 20.52 4.08
C THR A 59 -1.50 21.14 3.64
N LEU A 60 -0.70 20.40 2.88
CA LEU A 60 0.56 20.83 2.28
C LEU A 60 0.41 21.33 0.84
N ASP A 61 -0.36 20.60 0.03
CA ASP A 61 -0.63 20.95 -1.37
C ASP A 61 -2.07 20.59 -1.70
N LYS A 62 -2.71 21.40 -2.55
CA LYS A 62 -4.10 21.18 -2.98
C LYS A 62 -4.21 21.39 -4.48
N LYS A 63 -4.78 20.41 -5.16
CA LYS A 63 -5.18 20.51 -6.57
C LYS A 63 -6.69 20.49 -6.67
N ARG A 64 -7.23 21.63 -7.13
CA ARG A 64 -8.65 21.84 -7.37
C ARG A 64 -9.03 21.47 -8.81
N ASP A 65 -10.32 21.48 -9.07
CA ASP A 65 -10.92 21.41 -10.40
C ASP A 65 -10.48 20.17 -11.20
N GLN A 66 -10.43 19.02 -10.52
CA GLN A 66 -10.06 17.74 -11.13
C GLN A 66 -11.25 16.99 -11.76
N HIS A 67 -12.35 17.71 -12.00
CA HIS A 67 -13.65 17.19 -12.41
C HIS A 67 -13.55 16.11 -13.49
N GLY A 68 -14.29 15.02 -13.28
CA GLY A 68 -14.32 13.88 -14.17
C GLY A 68 -14.26 12.57 -13.41
N ILE A 69 -14.98 11.58 -13.94
CA ILE A 69 -14.93 10.20 -13.47
C ILE A 69 -13.56 9.62 -13.81
N ARG A 70 -12.86 9.12 -12.79
CA ARG A 70 -11.53 8.52 -12.91
C ARG A 70 -11.46 7.19 -12.18
N GLU A 71 -10.59 6.32 -12.68
CA GLU A 71 -10.23 5.05 -12.03
C GLU A 71 -8.98 5.18 -11.14
N SER A 72 -8.19 6.23 -11.35
CA SER A 72 -7.08 6.57 -10.45
C SER A 72 -6.74 8.06 -10.52
N ILE A 73 -6.04 8.54 -9.50
CA ILE A 73 -5.36 9.84 -9.54
C ILE A 73 -3.85 9.67 -9.38
N LYS A 74 -3.10 10.47 -10.13
CA LYS A 74 -1.65 10.55 -10.01
C LYS A 74 -1.25 11.82 -9.28
N VAL A 75 -0.74 11.64 -8.07
CA VAL A 75 -0.35 12.72 -7.16
C VAL A 75 1.17 12.85 -7.17
N ARG A 76 1.67 14.06 -7.42
CA ARG A 76 3.11 14.34 -7.37
C ARG A 76 3.53 14.64 -5.93
N LEU A 77 4.32 13.75 -5.34
CA LEU A 77 4.82 13.92 -3.97
C LEU A 77 6.04 14.87 -3.89
N ASP A 78 6.53 15.33 -5.03
CA ASP A 78 7.59 16.35 -5.09
C ASP A 78 7.14 17.72 -4.58
N ALA A 79 5.83 17.95 -4.44
CA ALA A 79 5.29 19.14 -3.78
C ALA A 79 5.72 19.21 -2.29
N ILE A 80 6.07 18.08 -1.68
CA ILE A 80 6.59 18.01 -0.31
C ILE A 80 8.08 18.35 -0.35
N LYS A 81 8.42 19.60 -0.01
CA LYS A 81 9.80 20.11 -0.02
C LYS A 81 10.64 19.53 1.13
N ASN A 82 10.08 19.50 2.34
CA ASN A 82 10.74 19.00 3.54
C ASN A 82 10.16 17.63 3.89
N LYS A 83 10.73 16.60 3.27
CA LYS A 83 10.35 15.20 3.52
C LYS A 83 11.03 14.75 4.80
N ASP A 84 10.24 14.29 5.76
CA ASP A 84 10.73 13.89 7.07
C ASP A 84 10.13 12.52 7.44
N ASP A 85 10.94 11.66 8.07
CA ASP A 85 10.50 10.36 8.56
C ASP A 85 9.69 10.47 9.87
N SER A 86 9.78 11.60 10.58
CA SER A 86 9.03 11.86 11.80
C SER A 86 7.56 12.26 11.60
N HIS A 87 7.11 12.36 10.34
CA HIS A 87 5.76 12.78 9.99
C HIS A 87 4.96 11.68 9.29
N LEU A 88 3.64 11.72 9.45
CA LEU A 88 2.68 10.97 8.65
C LEU A 88 2.17 11.86 7.53
N TYR A 89 1.99 11.26 6.37
CA TYR A 89 1.38 11.91 5.22
C TYR A 89 0.16 11.11 4.78
N ALA A 90 -0.85 11.81 4.30
CA ALA A 90 -2.03 11.20 3.71
C ALA A 90 -2.46 12.04 2.50
N ILE A 91 -3.16 11.42 1.57
CA ILE A 91 -3.80 12.13 0.48
C ILE A 91 -5.31 12.07 0.73
N SER A 92 -5.95 13.22 0.78
CA SER A 92 -7.40 13.29 0.80
C SER A 92 -7.94 13.58 -0.59
N VAL A 93 -9.04 12.93 -0.94
CA VAL A 93 -9.73 13.09 -2.22
C VAL A 93 -11.16 13.50 -1.95
N GLU A 94 -11.60 14.58 -2.60
CA GLU A 94 -12.98 15.05 -2.56
C GLU A 94 -13.73 14.46 -3.76
N GLU A 95 -14.61 13.50 -3.50
CA GLU A 95 -15.56 12.94 -4.47
C GLU A 95 -16.81 13.82 -4.55
N LEU A 96 -17.30 14.06 -5.77
CA LEU A 96 -18.60 14.67 -6.02
C LEU A 96 -19.67 13.59 -6.20
N ILE A 97 -20.67 13.57 -5.31
CA ILE A 97 -21.83 12.67 -5.39
C ILE A 97 -23.06 13.52 -5.62
N GLY A 98 -23.42 13.74 -6.89
CA GLY A 98 -24.48 14.67 -7.28
C GLY A 98 -24.12 16.10 -6.91
N LYS A 99 -24.86 16.70 -5.96
CA LYS A 99 -24.60 18.07 -5.45
C LYS A 99 -23.79 18.12 -4.15
N LYS A 100 -23.45 16.96 -3.56
CA LYS A 100 -22.73 16.87 -2.27
C LYS A 100 -21.28 16.47 -2.51
N SER A 101 -20.35 16.99 -1.71
CA SER A 101 -18.97 16.51 -1.68
C SER A 101 -18.74 15.58 -0.50
N LYS A 102 -17.97 14.52 -0.72
CA LYS A 102 -17.51 13.62 0.33
C LYS A 102 -15.98 13.51 0.28
N LYS A 103 -15.34 13.64 1.44
CA LYS A 103 -13.88 13.52 1.56
C LYS A 103 -13.52 12.10 1.94
N TRP A 104 -12.53 11.55 1.25
CA TRP A 104 -11.95 10.25 1.50
C TRP A 104 -10.47 10.41 1.77
N TYR A 105 -9.93 9.58 2.66
CA TYR A 105 -8.51 9.61 3.01
C TYR A 105 -7.84 8.35 2.52
N SER A 106 -6.65 8.50 1.93
CA SER A 106 -5.80 7.37 1.60
C SER A 106 -5.25 6.74 2.89
N GLU A 107 -4.76 5.51 2.77
CA GLU A 107 -3.86 4.97 3.79
C GLU A 107 -2.67 5.93 4.00
N THR A 108 -2.22 6.04 5.24
CA THR A 108 -1.11 6.94 5.59
C THR A 108 0.23 6.37 5.10
N PHE A 109 1.16 7.26 4.81
CA PHE A 109 2.48 6.93 4.31
C PHE A 109 3.55 7.87 4.85
N ARG A 110 4.81 7.45 4.74
CA ARG A 110 5.98 8.14 5.31
C ARG A 110 7.13 8.12 4.32
N PHE A 111 8.05 9.07 4.48
CA PHE A 111 9.28 9.06 3.72
C PHE A 111 10.34 8.27 4.46
N ASP A 112 10.87 7.21 3.84
CA ASP A 112 12.03 6.48 4.34
C ASP A 112 13.31 7.22 3.94
N SER A 113 13.89 7.94 4.89
CA SER A 113 15.14 8.69 4.71
C SER A 113 16.33 7.80 4.33
N ARG A 114 16.36 6.55 4.80
CA ARG A 114 17.47 5.61 4.56
C ARG A 114 17.44 5.09 3.11
N LYS A 115 16.25 4.69 2.65
CA LYS A 115 16.06 4.16 1.28
C LYS A 115 15.69 5.25 0.26
N LYS A 116 15.48 6.49 0.70
CA LYS A 116 15.07 7.65 -0.11
C LYS A 116 13.83 7.34 -0.95
N GLN A 117 12.79 6.81 -0.32
CA GLN A 117 11.54 6.39 -0.97
C GLN A 117 10.32 6.59 -0.07
N TRP A 118 9.13 6.64 -0.66
CA TRP A 118 7.87 6.65 0.08
C TRP A 118 7.41 5.23 0.34
N VAL A 119 6.95 4.98 1.56
CA VAL A 119 6.42 3.68 1.99
C VAL A 119 5.15 3.88 2.82
N LEU A 120 4.30 2.87 2.88
CA LEU A 120 3.11 2.89 3.74
C LEU A 120 3.52 2.93 5.20
N SER A 121 2.78 3.66 6.04
CA SER A 121 3.09 3.77 7.47
C SER A 121 3.05 2.43 8.17
N ARG A 122 2.11 1.54 7.78
CA ARG A 122 2.04 0.16 8.30
C ARG A 122 3.27 -0.69 7.99
N THR A 123 4.13 -0.27 7.07
CA THR A 123 5.42 -0.93 6.79
C THR A 123 6.49 -0.53 7.82
N TYR A 124 6.28 0.59 8.54
CA TYR A 124 7.08 1.05 9.67
C TYR A 124 6.52 0.62 11.02
N GLU A 125 5.20 0.45 11.11
CA GLU A 125 4.65 -0.39 12.17
C GLU A 125 5.32 -1.74 11.98
N GLU A 126 6.22 -2.05 12.91
CA GLU A 126 6.61 -3.41 13.21
C GLU A 126 5.31 -4.16 13.48
N ASP A 127 4.64 -4.63 12.43
CA ASP A 127 3.39 -5.36 12.56
C ASP A 127 3.70 -6.45 13.59
N PRO A 128 3.11 -6.41 14.79
CA PRO A 128 3.51 -7.32 15.86
C PRO A 128 3.40 -8.76 15.39
N TRP A 129 2.48 -9.00 14.44
CA TRP A 129 2.40 -10.24 13.71
C TRP A 129 3.63 -10.52 12.84
N TYR A 130 4.05 -9.61 11.96
CA TYR A 130 5.20 -9.83 11.08
C TYR A 130 6.51 -10.02 11.85
N ILE A 131 6.76 -9.24 12.90
CA ILE A 131 7.97 -9.40 13.72
C ILE A 131 7.96 -10.73 14.47
N LYS A 132 6.82 -11.09 15.06
CA LYS A 132 6.65 -12.38 15.75
C LYS A 132 6.78 -13.57 14.80
N HIS A 133 6.34 -13.43 13.54
CA HIS A 133 6.30 -14.53 12.58
C HIS A 133 7.46 -14.52 11.57
N LYS A 134 8.32 -13.51 11.57
CA LYS A 134 9.48 -13.39 10.65
C LYS A 134 10.39 -14.62 10.71
N MET A 135 10.66 -15.14 11.91
CA MET A 135 11.45 -16.35 12.06
C MET A 135 10.76 -17.60 11.48
N TYR A 136 9.42 -17.68 11.59
CA TYR A 136 8.65 -18.79 11.01
C TYR A 136 8.65 -18.74 9.47
N VAL A 137 8.53 -17.55 8.88
CA VAL A 137 8.60 -17.39 7.42
C VAL A 137 9.99 -17.77 6.89
N ILE A 138 11.06 -17.29 7.54
CA ILE A 138 12.45 -17.65 7.17
C ILE A 138 12.68 -19.16 7.36
N GLY A 139 12.18 -19.74 8.45
CA GLY A 139 12.26 -21.17 8.72
C GLY A 139 11.56 -21.99 7.64
N ALA A 140 10.32 -21.65 7.30
CA ALA A 140 9.56 -22.34 6.27
C ALA A 140 10.26 -22.27 4.89
N SER A 141 10.78 -21.10 4.49
CA SER A 141 11.53 -20.96 3.24
C SER A 141 12.80 -21.83 3.22
N SER A 142 13.50 -21.95 4.35
CA SER A 142 14.72 -22.75 4.47
C SER A 142 14.44 -24.25 4.35
N VAL A 143 13.35 -24.74 4.98
CA VAL A 143 12.92 -26.14 4.88
C VAL A 143 12.54 -26.50 3.44
N CYS A 144 11.80 -25.62 2.75
CA CYS A 144 11.47 -25.82 1.34
C CYS A 144 12.72 -25.87 0.46
N ALA A 145 13.72 -25.01 0.70
CA ALA A 145 14.96 -25.02 -0.06
C ALA A 145 15.76 -26.32 0.13
N VAL A 146 15.90 -26.80 1.37
CA VAL A 146 16.58 -28.07 1.66
C VAL A 146 15.84 -29.25 1.06
N GLY A 147 14.50 -29.27 1.16
CA GLY A 147 13.67 -30.30 0.54
C GLY A 147 13.83 -30.34 -0.98
N LEU A 148 13.91 -29.18 -1.63
CA LEU A 148 14.10 -29.08 -3.07
C LEU A 148 15.49 -29.57 -3.51
N VAL A 149 16.55 -29.22 -2.75
CA VAL A 149 17.91 -29.74 -2.99
C VAL A 149 17.97 -31.26 -2.80
N GLY A 150 17.35 -31.78 -1.73
CA GLY A 150 17.29 -33.22 -1.49
C GLY A 150 16.54 -33.97 -2.58
N PHE A 151 15.43 -33.42 -3.07
CA PHE A 151 14.66 -34.00 -4.18
C PHE A 151 15.47 -34.04 -5.48
N ILE A 152 16.21 -32.97 -5.80
CA ILE A 152 17.09 -32.92 -6.98
C ILE A 152 18.19 -33.98 -6.86
N LEU A 153 18.85 -34.09 -5.71
CA LEU A 153 19.91 -35.07 -5.48
C LEU A 153 19.40 -36.52 -5.57
N ALA A 154 18.26 -36.81 -4.94
CA ALA A 154 17.64 -38.14 -5.02
C ALA A 154 17.26 -38.51 -6.47
N SER A 155 16.70 -37.55 -7.22
CA SER A 155 16.33 -37.74 -8.62
C SER A 155 17.57 -37.95 -9.51
N TYR A 156 18.67 -37.24 -9.23
CA TYR A 156 19.93 -37.40 -9.93
C TYR A 156 20.59 -38.76 -9.65
N LEU A 157 20.63 -39.20 -8.38
CA LEU A 157 21.18 -40.49 -7.99
C LEU A 157 20.37 -41.67 -8.55
N LYS A 158 19.04 -41.57 -8.55
CA LYS A 158 18.17 -42.58 -9.15
C LYS A 158 18.48 -42.75 -10.64
N LYS A 159 18.56 -41.65 -11.39
CA LYS A 159 18.89 -41.67 -12.82
C LYS A 159 20.27 -42.27 -13.10
N LYS A 160 21.27 -41.95 -12.25
CA LYS A 160 22.63 -42.49 -12.38
C LYS A 160 22.69 -44.01 -12.13
N ASN A 161 21.92 -44.53 -11.18
CA ASN A 161 21.85 -45.97 -10.93
C ASN A 161 21.16 -46.72 -12.07
N GLU A 162 20.12 -46.13 -12.68
CA GLU A 162 19.45 -46.72 -13.85
C GLU A 162 20.37 -46.76 -15.09
N GLU A 163 21.33 -45.84 -15.21
CA GLU A 163 22.35 -45.84 -16.28
C GLU A 163 23.54 -46.79 -16.01
N SER A 164 23.76 -47.25 -14.77
CA SER A 164 24.84 -48.20 -14.44
C SER A 164 24.46 -49.67 -14.53
N ASP A 165 23.15 -49.97 -14.63
CA ASP A 165 22.60 -51.33 -14.76
C ASP A 165 22.33 -51.71 -16.24
N LEU A 166 22.78 -50.88 -17.20
CA LEU A 166 22.81 -51.10 -18.66
C LEU A 166 24.24 -51.33 -19.14
#